data_AF-Q6F2Y5-F1
#
_entry.id   AF-Q6F2Y5-F1
#
_cell.length_a   1.000
_cell.length_b   1.000
_cell.length_c   1.000
_cell.angle_alpha   90.00
_cell.angle_beta   90.00
_cell.angle_gamma   90.00
#
_symmetry.space_group_name_H-M   'P 1'
#
loop_
_entity.id
_entity.type
_entity.pdbx_description
1 polymer ?
#
loop_
_entity_poly.entity_id
_entity_poly.type
_entity_poly.pdbx_seq_one_letter_code
_entity_poly.pdbx_strand_id
1 'polypeptide(L)'
;MSKEASLEWLQKRVQEYRSTKNDIGKTTEDFAEVENLGKGFTSADPFEEVDIGDGTKPRPTFVNKNMRADYKVKIIELLKEYVDCFAWEYHEMPGLSRELVEHRLSIKPADMMINDASGHKVISFLDGNAGYNQIFMAEEDMYKMVFRCPGFVDLFEWVVMTFGLKNACATYQRAMNLIFHDLLAFERMRQNGLKMNPLKCAFGVSAGKFLGFMVHERGVEIDPKKIEKICDFKAPTCKPILSGRIGK
;
A
#
# COMPACT_ATOMS: atom_id res chain seq x y z
N MET A 1 -4.56 -24.94 21.79
CA MET A 1 -4.87 -25.06 20.35
C MET A 1 -3.59 -24.77 19.59
N SER A 2 -3.22 -25.58 18.58
CA SER A 2 -1.99 -25.33 17.81
C SER A 2 -2.15 -24.07 16.94
N LYS A 3 -1.05 -23.35 16.68
CA LYS A 3 -1.05 -22.12 15.87
C LYS A 3 -1.60 -22.34 14.44
N GLU A 4 -1.39 -23.52 13.86
CA GLU A 4 -1.90 -23.90 12.53
C GLU A 4 -3.44 -24.00 12.51
N ALA A 5 -4.04 -24.59 13.54
CA ALA A 5 -5.49 -24.73 13.65
C ALA A 5 -6.22 -23.37 13.79
N SER A 6 -5.50 -22.34 14.23
CA SER A 6 -6.00 -20.98 14.43
C SER A 6 -6.01 -20.17 13.12
N LEU A 7 -4.95 -20.27 12.31
CA LEU A 7 -4.88 -19.65 10.98
C LEU A 7 -5.89 -20.25 10.01
N GLU A 8 -6.01 -21.58 9.97
CA GLU A 8 -7.00 -22.27 9.14
C GLU A 8 -8.44 -21.88 9.53
N TRP A 9 -8.71 -21.74 10.83
CA TRP A 9 -10.01 -21.30 11.34
C TRP A 9 -10.37 -19.88 10.85
N LEU A 10 -9.43 -18.93 10.92
CA LEU A 10 -9.64 -17.57 10.42
C LEU A 10 -9.84 -17.52 8.92
N GLN A 11 -8.99 -18.23 8.17
CA GLN A 11 -9.12 -18.29 6.72
C GLN A 11 -10.48 -18.84 6.33
N LYS A 12 -10.94 -19.91 6.99
CA LYS A 12 -12.27 -20.47 6.79
C LYS A 12 -13.36 -19.44 7.09
N ARG A 13 -13.26 -18.71 8.21
CA ARG A 13 -14.25 -17.72 8.63
C ARG A 13 -14.29 -16.48 7.72
N VAL A 14 -13.13 -16.05 7.20
CA VAL A 14 -13.03 -14.98 6.18
C VAL A 14 -13.65 -15.44 4.86
N GLN A 15 -13.43 -16.69 4.45
CA GLN A 15 -14.06 -17.26 3.25
C GLN A 15 -15.57 -17.41 3.42
N GLU A 16 -16.04 -17.86 4.60
CA GLU A 16 -17.46 -17.91 4.95
C GLU A 16 -18.09 -16.52 4.83
N TYR A 17 -17.51 -15.49 5.48
CA TYR A 17 -17.97 -14.10 5.38
C TYR A 17 -18.01 -13.57 3.94
N ARG A 18 -17.02 -13.93 3.11
CA ARG A 18 -16.98 -13.53 1.68
C ARG A 18 -18.05 -14.25 0.84
N SER A 19 -18.44 -15.46 1.23
CA SER A 19 -19.42 -16.29 0.50
C SER A 19 -20.88 -15.90 0.75
N THR A 20 -21.19 -15.39 1.95
CA THR A 20 -22.52 -14.88 2.31
C THR A 20 -22.68 -13.42 1.88
N LYS A 21 -22.90 -13.18 0.59
CA LYS A 21 -23.24 -11.83 0.07
C LYS A 21 -24.67 -11.42 0.46
N ASN A 22 -24.82 -10.29 1.15
CA ASN A 22 -25.78 -9.18 0.87
C ASN A 22 -25.94 -8.19 2.04
N ASP A 23 -24.85 -7.72 2.64
CA ASP A 23 -24.92 -6.46 3.38
C ASP A 23 -23.68 -5.63 3.10
N ILE A 24 -23.52 -5.25 1.82
CA ILE A 24 -22.90 -3.97 1.50
C ILE A 24 -23.96 -2.93 1.90
N GLY A 25 -24.18 -2.76 3.20
CA GLY A 25 -24.67 -1.50 3.72
C GLY A 25 -23.67 -0.51 3.18
N LYS A 26 -24.11 0.30 2.20
CA LYS A 26 -23.30 1.24 1.41
C LYS A 26 -22.11 1.63 2.26
N THR A 27 -20.95 1.04 1.97
CA THR A 27 -19.69 1.64 2.42
C THR A 27 -19.90 3.08 2.05
N THR A 28 -19.91 3.96 3.05
CA THR A 28 -19.82 5.39 2.82
C THR A 28 -18.72 5.47 1.79
N GLU A 29 -19.10 5.71 0.54
CA GLU A 29 -18.15 5.93 -0.52
C GLU A 29 -17.42 7.13 0.04
N ASP A 30 -16.19 6.93 0.50
CA ASP A 30 -15.29 8.03 0.66
C ASP A 30 -15.21 8.59 -0.76
N PHE A 31 -16.05 9.59 -1.02
CA PHE A 31 -16.33 10.26 -2.30
C PHE A 31 -15.08 10.98 -2.84
N ALA A 32 -13.88 10.50 -2.50
CA ALA A 32 -12.58 11.03 -2.87
C ALA A 32 -11.68 10.01 -3.59
N GLU A 33 -12.02 8.70 -3.65
CA GLU A 33 -11.13 7.71 -4.28
C GLU A 33 -11.43 7.39 -5.76
N VAL A 34 -12.63 7.72 -6.26
CA VAL A 34 -12.98 7.46 -7.68
C VAL A 34 -12.24 8.38 -8.66
N GLU A 35 -11.73 9.53 -8.21
CA GLU A 35 -11.01 10.48 -9.08
C GLU A 35 -9.50 10.20 -9.25
N ASN A 36 -8.94 9.18 -8.59
CA ASN A 36 -7.49 8.96 -8.52
C ASN A 36 -6.94 7.74 -9.28
N LEU A 37 -7.70 7.18 -10.22
CA LEU A 37 -7.20 6.16 -11.17
C LEU A 37 -6.01 6.74 -11.96
N GLY A 38 -4.82 6.16 -11.81
CA GLY A 38 -3.58 6.65 -12.43
C GLY A 38 -3.03 7.97 -11.86
N LYS A 39 -3.65 8.55 -10.82
CA LYS A 39 -3.23 9.80 -10.14
C LYS A 39 -2.82 9.62 -8.68
N GLY A 40 -2.91 8.40 -8.13
CA GLY A 40 -2.46 8.10 -6.77
C GLY A 40 -0.95 8.30 -6.55
N PHE A 41 -0.18 8.41 -7.64
CA PHE A 41 1.26 8.57 -7.61
C PHE A 41 1.69 9.82 -8.40
N THR A 42 2.43 10.72 -7.75
CA THR A 42 3.04 11.87 -8.44
C THR A 42 4.35 11.44 -9.10
N SER A 43 4.31 11.25 -10.42
CA SER A 43 5.52 11.07 -11.25
C SER A 43 5.75 12.27 -12.16
N ALA A 44 6.99 12.45 -12.59
CA ALA A 44 7.33 13.40 -13.66
C ALA A 44 6.99 12.88 -15.06
N ASP A 45 6.75 11.57 -15.21
CA ASP A 45 6.53 10.92 -16.50
C ASP A 45 5.03 10.70 -16.80
N PRO A 46 4.61 10.81 -18.07
CA PRO A 46 3.28 10.40 -18.50
C PRO A 46 3.14 8.88 -18.44
N PHE A 47 1.97 8.42 -18.00
CA PHE A 47 1.62 7.00 -17.96
C PHE A 47 0.82 6.56 -19.18
N GLU A 48 0.93 5.27 -19.49
CA GLU A 48 0.00 4.55 -20.35
C GLU A 48 -0.60 3.38 -19.57
N GLU A 49 -1.87 3.11 -19.82
CA GLU A 49 -2.57 1.95 -19.26
C GLU A 49 -2.24 0.71 -20.10
N VAL A 50 -1.92 -0.39 -19.41
CA VAL A 50 -1.67 -1.70 -20.01
C VAL A 50 -2.50 -2.75 -19.30
N ASP A 51 -3.12 -3.63 -20.07
CA ASP A 51 -3.81 -4.80 -19.53
C ASP A 51 -2.83 -5.97 -19.37
N ILE A 52 -2.69 -6.43 -18.12
CA ILE A 52 -1.85 -7.58 -17.75
C ILE A 52 -2.67 -8.86 -17.50
N GLY A 53 -3.95 -8.85 -17.89
CA GLY A 53 -4.84 -9.99 -17.79
C GLY A 53 -4.59 -11.07 -18.84
N ASP A 54 -5.28 -12.19 -18.67
CA ASP A 54 -5.33 -13.31 -19.61
C ASP A 54 -6.33 -13.10 -20.76
N GLY A 55 -7.00 -11.95 -20.80
CA GLY A 55 -8.04 -11.61 -21.77
C GLY A 55 -9.46 -11.99 -21.34
N THR A 56 -9.64 -12.72 -20.23
CA THR A 56 -10.98 -13.06 -19.71
C THR A 56 -11.63 -11.90 -18.95
N LYS A 57 -10.81 -11.16 -18.19
CA LYS A 57 -11.21 -9.98 -17.42
C LYS A 57 -10.14 -8.91 -17.56
N PRO A 58 -10.50 -7.63 -17.76
CA PRO A 58 -9.53 -6.56 -17.82
C PRO A 58 -8.80 -6.41 -16.48
N ARG A 59 -7.47 -6.34 -16.54
CA ARG A 59 -6.57 -6.19 -15.41
C ARG A 59 -5.60 -5.03 -15.68
N PRO A 60 -6.11 -3.78 -15.63
CA PRO A 60 -5.31 -2.61 -15.98
C PRO A 60 -4.22 -2.31 -14.95
N THR A 61 -3.08 -1.80 -15.43
CA THR A 61 -2.00 -1.19 -14.65
C THR A 61 -1.31 -0.09 -15.45
N PHE A 62 -0.43 0.70 -14.82
CA PHE A 62 0.18 1.88 -15.43
C PHE A 62 1.70 1.76 -15.57
N VAL A 63 2.20 1.89 -16.80
CA VAL A 63 3.64 1.90 -17.12
C VAL A 63 4.03 3.24 -17.72
N ASN A 64 5.31 3.62 -17.62
CA ASN A 64 5.80 4.86 -18.21
C ASN A 64 5.68 4.82 -19.75
N LYS A 65 4.97 5.80 -20.32
CA LYS A 65 4.75 5.93 -21.77
C LYS A 65 6.06 6.16 -22.53
N ASN A 66 6.99 6.92 -21.95
CA ASN A 66 8.26 7.32 -22.56
C ASN A 66 9.33 6.21 -22.54
N MET A 67 9.01 5.04 -21.98
CA MET A 67 9.92 3.91 -21.89
C MET A 67 10.23 3.32 -23.28
N ARG A 68 11.49 2.92 -23.50
CA ARG A 68 11.91 2.25 -24.74
C ARG A 68 11.10 0.97 -24.96
N ALA A 69 10.67 0.73 -26.20
CA ALA A 69 9.73 -0.34 -26.52
C ALA A 69 10.23 -1.75 -26.16
N ASP A 70 11.53 -2.03 -26.34
CA ASP A 70 12.17 -3.29 -25.96
C ASP A 70 12.11 -3.56 -24.45
N TYR A 71 12.35 -2.53 -23.63
CA TYR A 71 12.31 -2.63 -22.18
C TYR A 71 10.87 -2.68 -21.65
N LYS A 72 9.97 -1.94 -22.29
CA LYS A 72 8.54 -1.93 -21.99
C LYS A 72 7.91 -3.32 -22.15
N VAL A 73 8.23 -4.04 -23.23
CA VAL A 73 7.77 -5.43 -23.43
C VAL A 73 8.22 -6.33 -22.27
N LYS A 74 9.50 -6.25 -21.87
CA LYS A 74 10.05 -7.04 -20.76
C LYS A 74 9.36 -6.75 -19.43
N ILE A 75 9.06 -5.48 -19.14
CA ILE A 75 8.33 -5.09 -17.93
C ILE A 75 6.90 -5.64 -17.97
N ILE A 76 6.21 -5.53 -19.10
CA ILE A 76 4.85 -6.05 -19.24
C ILE A 76 4.82 -7.58 -19.09
N GLU A 77 5.78 -8.30 -19.68
CA GLU A 77 5.93 -9.74 -19.52
C GLU A 77 6.16 -10.13 -18.05
N LEU A 78 7.02 -9.41 -17.34
CA LEU A 78 7.24 -9.60 -15.91
C LEU A 78 5.96 -9.34 -15.09
N LEU A 79 5.24 -8.26 -15.38
CA LEU A 79 3.99 -7.95 -14.67
C LEU A 79 2.90 -8.99 -14.93
N LYS A 80 2.86 -9.58 -16.13
CA LYS A 80 1.97 -10.70 -16.46
C LYS A 80 2.39 -11.98 -15.74
N GLU A 81 3.69 -12.25 -15.64
CA GLU A 81 4.21 -13.39 -14.87
C GLU A 81 3.81 -13.30 -13.39
N TYR A 82 3.84 -12.09 -12.82
CA TYR A 82 3.49 -11.81 -11.42
C TYR A 82 2.13 -11.12 -11.25
N VAL A 83 1.18 -11.43 -12.13
CA VAL A 83 -0.19 -10.87 -12.06
C VAL A 83 -0.87 -11.22 -10.74
N ASP A 84 -0.51 -12.37 -10.17
CA ASP A 84 -0.95 -12.83 -8.86
C ASP A 84 -0.42 -12.00 -7.70
N CYS A 85 0.54 -11.09 -7.89
CA CYS A 85 0.96 -10.17 -6.84
C CYS A 85 0.10 -8.89 -6.78
N PHE A 86 -0.93 -8.79 -7.60
CA PHE A 86 -1.82 -7.63 -7.65
C PHE A 86 -3.26 -8.03 -7.27
N ALA A 87 -3.99 -7.08 -6.68
CA ALA A 87 -5.41 -7.21 -6.38
C ALA A 87 -6.16 -5.99 -6.92
N TRP A 88 -7.13 -6.24 -7.80
CA TRP A 88 -8.04 -5.20 -8.31
C TRP A 88 -9.28 -5.11 -7.45
N GLU A 89 -9.64 -6.21 -6.78
CA GLU A 89 -10.76 -6.28 -5.86
C GLU A 89 -10.34 -6.82 -4.49
N TYR A 90 -11.06 -6.41 -3.45
CA TYR A 90 -10.72 -6.73 -2.06
C TYR A 90 -10.71 -8.24 -1.75
N HIS A 91 -11.56 -9.03 -2.41
CA HIS A 91 -11.64 -10.48 -2.16
C HIS A 91 -10.41 -11.25 -2.68
N GLU A 92 -9.59 -10.65 -3.54
CA GLU A 92 -8.37 -11.25 -4.09
C GLU A 92 -7.19 -11.20 -3.13
N MET A 93 -7.36 -10.51 -1.99
CA MET A 93 -6.35 -10.33 -0.95
C MET A 93 -6.45 -11.49 0.05
N PRO A 94 -5.49 -12.43 0.08
CA PRO A 94 -5.53 -13.58 1.00
C PRO A 94 -5.17 -13.18 2.45
N GLY A 95 -4.52 -12.04 2.62
CA GLY A 95 -3.92 -11.60 3.88
C GLY A 95 -2.50 -12.16 4.09
N LEU A 96 -1.75 -11.53 4.98
CA LEU A 96 -0.38 -11.86 5.34
C LEU A 96 -0.35 -12.78 6.56
N SER A 97 0.61 -13.71 6.58
CA SER A 97 0.86 -14.54 7.76
C SER A 97 1.26 -13.70 8.96
N ARG A 98 0.72 -14.05 10.13
CA ARG A 98 1.05 -13.39 11.42
C ARG A 98 2.51 -13.60 11.83
N GLU A 99 3.14 -14.70 11.39
CA GLU A 99 4.54 -15.01 11.71
C GLU A 99 5.51 -13.95 11.17
N LEU A 100 5.14 -13.27 10.08
CA LEU A 100 5.91 -12.16 9.52
C LEU A 100 5.98 -10.94 10.47
N VAL A 101 5.08 -10.91 11.46
CA VAL A 101 4.77 -9.74 12.28
C VAL A 101 5.22 -9.92 13.74
N GLU A 102 5.92 -11.01 14.11
CA GLU A 102 6.33 -11.31 15.51
C GLU A 102 7.76 -10.84 15.89
N HIS A 103 7.84 -9.85 16.80
CA HIS A 103 8.95 -9.03 17.35
C HIS A 103 10.38 -9.00 16.72
N ARG A 104 10.75 -7.93 15.96
CA ARG A 104 12.12 -7.36 15.79
C ARG A 104 12.07 -5.89 15.32
N LEU A 105 12.70 -4.99 16.10
CA LEU A 105 12.70 -3.53 15.88
C LEU A 105 13.96 -3.06 15.13
N SER A 106 13.94 -3.08 13.80
CA SER A 106 14.93 -2.35 13.02
C SER A 106 14.26 -1.71 11.80
N ILE A 107 13.93 -0.43 11.94
CA ILE A 107 13.48 0.42 10.83
C ILE A 107 14.70 1.26 10.43
N LYS A 108 15.11 1.20 9.17
CA LYS A 108 16.16 2.10 8.66
C LYS A 108 15.67 3.55 8.77
N PRO A 109 16.53 4.53 9.12
CA PRO A 109 16.15 5.94 9.07
C PRO A 109 15.64 6.35 7.69
N ALA A 110 14.63 7.24 7.64
CA ALA A 110 14.00 7.66 6.39
C ALA A 110 15.01 8.25 5.39
N ASP A 111 15.97 9.04 5.87
CA ASP A 111 17.00 9.65 5.02
C ASP A 111 17.85 8.59 4.30
N MET A 112 18.13 7.47 4.97
CA MET A 112 18.86 6.36 4.36
C MET A 112 18.02 5.70 3.26
N MET A 113 16.73 5.49 3.49
CA MET A 113 15.82 4.93 2.48
C MET A 113 15.69 5.83 1.25
N ILE A 114 15.62 7.15 1.46
CA ILE A 114 15.50 8.13 0.37
C ILE A 114 16.79 8.17 -0.45
N ASN A 115 17.95 8.15 0.22
CA ASN A 115 19.24 8.09 -0.45
C ASN A 115 19.43 6.78 -1.23
N ASP A 116 19.08 5.63 -0.63
CA ASP A 116 19.13 4.31 -1.27
C ASP A 116 18.22 4.25 -2.51
N ALA A 117 17.10 4.98 -2.52
CA ALA A 117 16.18 5.06 -3.67
C ALA A 117 16.64 6.04 -4.77
N SER A 118 17.57 6.95 -4.46
CA SER A 118 18.09 7.96 -5.39
C SER A 118 19.22 7.41 -6.26
N GLY A 119 19.54 8.08 -7.37
CA GLY A 119 20.66 7.65 -8.23
C GLY A 119 20.29 6.56 -9.23
N HIS A 120 19.07 6.04 -9.18
CA HIS A 120 18.57 5.06 -10.13
C HIS A 120 17.89 5.73 -11.33
N LYS A 121 18.24 5.25 -12.54
CA LYS A 121 17.68 5.75 -13.80
C LYS A 121 16.22 5.34 -14.03
N VAL A 122 15.82 4.22 -13.45
CA VAL A 122 14.48 3.64 -13.60
C VAL A 122 14.02 3.18 -12.22
N ILE A 123 12.87 3.69 -11.79
CA ILE A 123 12.28 3.43 -10.49
C ILE A 123 10.86 2.90 -10.69
N SER A 124 10.46 1.92 -9.88
CA SER A 124 9.07 1.47 -9.83
C SER A 124 8.54 1.65 -8.42
N PHE A 125 7.35 2.20 -8.32
CA PHE A 125 6.66 2.47 -7.07
C PHE A 125 5.50 1.49 -6.91
N LEU A 126 5.52 0.77 -5.79
CA LEU A 126 4.48 -0.19 -5.44
C LEU A 126 3.65 0.41 -4.30
N ASP A 127 2.33 0.42 -4.48
CA ASP A 127 1.38 0.87 -3.46
C ASP A 127 0.47 -0.29 -3.10
N GLY A 128 0.39 -0.62 -1.80
CA GLY A 128 -0.52 -1.62 -1.29
C GLY A 128 -1.86 -0.98 -0.92
N ASN A 129 -2.94 -1.25 -1.69
CA ASN A 129 -4.27 -0.75 -1.32
C ASN A 129 -4.62 -1.29 0.06
N ALA A 130 -5.05 -0.41 0.96
CA ALA A 130 -5.43 -0.80 2.32
C ALA A 130 -4.40 -1.77 2.93
N GLY A 131 -3.10 -1.47 2.81
CA GLY A 131 -2.02 -2.38 3.19
C GLY A 131 -2.15 -2.94 4.62
N TYR A 132 -2.69 -2.15 5.55
CA TYR A 132 -3.00 -2.61 6.91
C TYR A 132 -4.04 -3.73 6.95
N ASN A 133 -5.08 -3.66 6.10
CA ASN A 133 -6.15 -4.64 6.03
C ASN A 133 -5.67 -6.00 5.49
N GLN A 134 -4.45 -6.10 4.95
CA GLN A 134 -3.83 -7.37 4.60
C GLN A 134 -3.22 -8.06 5.83
N ILE A 135 -2.95 -7.34 6.92
CA ILE A 135 -2.38 -7.91 8.13
C ILE A 135 -3.52 -8.36 9.03
N PHE A 136 -3.58 -9.66 9.36
CA PHE A 136 -4.58 -10.16 10.31
C PHE A 136 -4.30 -9.62 11.73
N MET A 137 -5.36 -9.22 12.43
CA MET A 137 -5.28 -8.96 13.87
C MET A 137 -4.86 -10.23 14.59
N ALA A 138 -4.15 -10.15 15.72
CA ALA A 138 -3.92 -11.33 16.57
C ALA A 138 -5.25 -11.78 17.20
N GLU A 139 -5.47 -13.09 17.33
CA GLU A 139 -6.74 -13.64 17.86
C GLU A 139 -7.07 -13.13 19.25
N GLU A 140 -6.06 -13.09 20.12
CA GLU A 140 -6.14 -12.54 21.47
C GLU A 140 -6.40 -11.03 21.52
N ASP A 141 -6.30 -10.33 20.39
CA ASP A 141 -6.54 -8.89 20.29
C ASP A 141 -7.83 -8.54 19.52
N MET A 142 -8.45 -9.48 18.80
CA MET A 142 -9.65 -9.20 17.98
C MET A 142 -10.81 -8.62 18.80
N TYR A 143 -11.04 -9.14 20.00
CA TYR A 143 -12.14 -8.67 20.86
C TYR A 143 -11.97 -7.20 21.29
N LYS A 144 -10.73 -6.67 21.27
CA LYS A 144 -10.42 -5.27 21.58
C LYS A 144 -10.82 -4.33 20.42
N MET A 145 -11.02 -4.91 19.24
CA MET A 145 -11.42 -4.21 18.01
C MET A 145 -12.93 -4.24 17.78
N VAL A 146 -13.71 -4.57 18.81
CA VAL A 146 -15.16 -4.60 18.71
C VAL A 146 -15.73 -3.19 18.49
N PHE A 147 -16.67 -3.06 17.57
CA PHE A 147 -17.39 -1.84 17.28
C PHE A 147 -18.87 -2.13 17.07
N ARG A 148 -19.69 -1.07 17.14
CA ARG A 148 -21.13 -1.14 16.93
C ARG A 148 -21.52 -0.30 15.73
N CYS A 149 -22.28 -0.88 14.82
CA CYS A 149 -22.89 -0.15 13.71
C CYS A 149 -24.24 0.43 14.16
N PRO A 150 -24.47 1.76 14.02
CA PRO A 150 -25.81 2.32 14.21
C PRO A 150 -26.82 1.63 13.29
N GLY A 151 -27.97 1.22 13.83
CA GLY A 151 -29.00 0.48 13.09
C GLY A 151 -28.91 -1.05 13.20
N PHE A 152 -27.84 -1.59 13.80
CA PHE A 152 -27.70 -3.00 14.08
C PHE A 152 -27.67 -3.26 15.59
N VAL A 153 -28.24 -4.40 16.00
CA VAL A 153 -28.28 -4.82 17.41
C VAL A 153 -26.96 -5.50 17.80
N ASP A 154 -26.27 -6.09 16.83
CA ASP A 154 -25.07 -6.90 17.05
C ASP A 154 -23.78 -6.09 17.19
N LEU A 155 -22.75 -6.76 17.71
CA LEU A 155 -21.38 -6.28 17.80
C LEU A 155 -20.54 -6.88 16.67
N PHE A 156 -19.71 -6.05 16.06
CA PHE A 156 -18.82 -6.44 14.98
C PHE A 156 -17.38 -6.37 15.45
N GLU A 157 -16.52 -7.25 14.98
CA GLU A 157 -15.10 -7.25 15.29
C GLU A 157 -14.26 -7.19 14.01
N TRP A 158 -13.16 -6.45 14.07
CA TRP A 158 -12.20 -6.43 12.97
C TRP A 158 -11.28 -7.63 13.04
N VAL A 159 -11.27 -8.43 11.97
CA VAL A 159 -10.35 -9.57 11.80
C VAL A 159 -9.01 -9.16 11.20
N VAL A 160 -8.93 -7.98 10.60
CA VAL A 160 -7.72 -7.39 9.99
C VAL A 160 -7.37 -6.07 10.66
N MET A 161 -6.12 -5.67 10.56
CA MET A 161 -5.60 -4.47 11.20
C MET A 161 -6.14 -3.22 10.48
N THR A 162 -6.96 -2.46 11.18
CA THR A 162 -7.59 -1.25 10.62
C THR A 162 -6.74 0.00 10.82
N PHE A 163 -7.12 1.05 10.09
CA PHE A 163 -6.59 2.39 10.27
C PHE A 163 -6.89 2.94 11.66
N GLY A 164 -5.98 3.77 12.20
CA GLY A 164 -6.14 4.46 13.48
C GLY A 164 -5.52 3.75 14.68
N LEU A 165 -5.04 2.51 14.53
CA LEU A 165 -4.27 1.84 15.57
C LEU A 165 -2.88 2.47 15.73
N LYS A 166 -2.48 2.78 16.96
CA LYS A 166 -1.22 3.47 17.29
C LYS A 166 0.02 2.79 16.70
N ASN A 167 0.01 1.45 16.65
CA ASN A 167 1.15 0.67 16.18
C ASN A 167 1.00 0.15 14.73
N ALA A 168 -0.10 0.45 14.03
CA ALA A 168 -0.35 -0.10 12.69
C ALA A 168 0.78 0.22 11.69
N CYS A 169 1.27 1.46 11.68
CA CYS A 169 2.37 1.87 10.80
C CYS A 169 3.66 1.08 11.09
N ALA A 170 3.99 0.88 12.37
CA ALA A 170 5.20 0.17 12.76
C ALA A 170 5.11 -1.33 12.41
N THR A 171 3.94 -1.93 12.66
CA THR A 171 3.61 -3.31 12.28
C THR A 171 3.73 -3.52 10.77
N TYR A 172 3.16 -2.60 9.97
CA TYR A 172 3.23 -2.66 8.52
C TYR A 172 4.64 -2.48 7.97
N GLN A 173 5.36 -1.44 8.41
CA GLN A 173 6.75 -1.20 8.00
C GLN A 173 7.62 -2.42 8.24
N ARG A 174 7.37 -3.11 9.35
CA ARG A 174 8.09 -4.33 9.71
C ARG A 174 7.80 -5.51 8.78
N ALA A 175 6.52 -5.74 8.47
CA ALA A 175 6.14 -6.75 7.49
C ALA A 175 6.81 -6.47 6.14
N MET A 176 6.82 -5.20 5.70
CA MET A 176 7.50 -4.78 4.47
C MET A 176 9.00 -5.02 4.52
N ASN A 177 9.68 -4.65 5.62
CA ASN A 177 11.12 -4.88 5.77
C ASN A 177 11.50 -6.37 5.73
N LEU A 178 10.64 -7.24 6.23
CA LEU A 178 10.87 -8.69 6.20
C LEU A 178 10.65 -9.27 4.80
N ILE A 179 9.58 -8.84 4.12
CA ILE A 179 9.24 -9.32 2.78
C ILE A 179 10.26 -8.81 1.75
N PHE A 180 10.64 -7.54 1.82
CA PHE A 180 11.53 -6.88 0.85
C PHE A 180 12.98 -6.76 1.33
N HIS A 181 13.43 -7.62 2.24
CA HIS A 181 14.81 -7.59 2.71
C HIS A 181 15.83 -7.85 1.57
N ASP A 182 15.42 -8.61 0.54
CA ASP A 182 16.26 -8.98 -0.60
C ASP A 182 15.69 -8.40 -1.92
N LEU A 183 16.51 -8.38 -2.98
CA LEU A 183 16.18 -7.74 -4.27
C LEU A 183 15.12 -8.47 -5.12
N LEU A 184 14.52 -9.56 -4.63
CA LEU A 184 13.54 -10.39 -5.33
C LEU A 184 12.09 -10.02 -4.93
N ALA A 185 11.74 -8.75 -5.13
CA ALA A 185 10.49 -8.16 -4.62
C ALA A 185 9.23 -8.95 -4.99
N PHE A 186 9.02 -9.25 -6.27
CA PHE A 186 7.82 -9.95 -6.74
C PHE A 186 7.74 -11.41 -6.25
N GLU A 187 8.86 -12.12 -6.22
CA GLU A 187 8.90 -13.48 -5.71
C GLU A 187 8.56 -13.53 -4.22
N ARG A 188 9.11 -12.59 -3.44
CA ARG A 188 8.79 -12.43 -2.02
C ARG A 188 7.33 -12.04 -1.80
N MET A 189 6.77 -11.17 -2.64
CA MET A 189 5.34 -10.82 -2.59
C MET A 189 4.47 -12.05 -2.80
N ARG A 190 4.74 -12.85 -3.84
CA ARG A 190 4.05 -14.12 -4.12
C ARG A 190 4.14 -15.10 -2.95
N GLN A 191 5.35 -15.34 -2.44
CA GLN A 191 5.59 -16.27 -1.32
C GLN A 191 4.81 -15.90 -0.05
N ASN A 192 4.64 -14.60 0.20
CA ASN A 192 3.97 -14.10 1.41
C ASN A 192 2.49 -13.74 1.19
N GLY A 193 1.97 -13.88 -0.03
CA GLY A 193 0.60 -13.50 -0.38
C GLY A 193 0.33 -11.99 -0.35
N LEU A 194 1.38 -11.16 -0.37
CA LEU A 194 1.26 -9.70 -0.38
C LEU A 194 0.72 -9.23 -1.74
N LYS A 195 -0.39 -8.52 -1.73
CA LYS A 195 -1.01 -7.97 -2.94
C LYS A 195 -0.83 -6.45 -3.02
N MET A 196 -0.44 -5.95 -4.18
CA MET A 196 -0.37 -4.51 -4.46
C MET A 196 -1.60 -4.03 -5.21
N ASN A 197 -1.85 -2.72 -5.15
CA ASN A 197 -2.85 -2.04 -5.96
C ASN A 197 -2.27 -1.70 -7.34
N PRO A 198 -2.65 -2.41 -8.41
CA PRO A 198 -2.10 -2.16 -9.74
C PRO A 198 -2.47 -0.77 -10.28
N LEU A 199 -3.52 -0.13 -9.75
CA LEU A 199 -4.01 1.19 -10.17
C LEU A 199 -3.32 2.35 -9.45
N LYS A 200 -2.64 2.08 -8.34
CA LYS A 200 -1.82 3.06 -7.59
C LYS A 200 -0.31 2.78 -7.73
N CYS A 201 0.09 1.69 -8.39
CA CYS A 201 1.48 1.41 -8.75
C CYS A 201 1.92 2.24 -9.96
N ALA A 202 3.22 2.51 -10.06
CA ALA A 202 3.85 3.18 -11.18
C ALA A 202 5.12 2.42 -11.59
N PHE A 203 5.21 1.97 -12.85
CA PHE A 203 6.31 1.14 -13.30
C PHE A 203 7.27 1.85 -14.26
N GLY A 204 8.56 1.79 -13.90
CA GLY A 204 9.69 2.28 -14.68
C GLY A 204 9.66 3.76 -15.03
N VAL A 205 9.35 4.58 -14.02
CA VAL A 205 9.45 6.04 -14.08
C VAL A 205 10.89 6.51 -13.87
N SER A 206 11.22 7.68 -14.40
CA SER A 206 12.51 8.34 -14.20
C SER A 206 12.58 9.13 -12.90
N ALA A 207 11.43 9.59 -12.42
CA ALA A 207 11.29 10.33 -11.17
C ALA A 207 9.91 10.11 -10.52
N GLY A 208 9.87 10.15 -9.19
CA GLY A 208 8.62 10.02 -8.45
C GLY A 208 8.70 10.50 -7.01
N LYS A 209 7.53 10.80 -6.43
CA LYS A 209 7.42 11.23 -5.04
C LYS A 209 7.56 10.06 -4.07
N PHE A 210 8.52 10.13 -3.16
CA PHE A 210 8.78 9.14 -2.12
C PHE A 210 9.04 9.82 -0.78
N LEU A 211 8.30 9.43 0.28
CA LEU A 211 8.41 10.00 1.64
C LEU A 211 8.37 11.55 1.69
N GLY A 212 7.67 12.18 0.75
CA GLY A 212 7.55 13.64 0.67
C GLY A 212 8.64 14.36 -0.13
N PHE A 213 9.60 13.62 -0.69
CA PHE A 213 10.65 14.11 -1.57
C PHE A 213 10.44 13.62 -3.00
N MET A 214 10.97 14.34 -3.97
CA MET A 214 11.06 13.91 -5.36
C MET A 214 12.39 13.17 -5.55
N VAL A 215 12.33 11.89 -5.92
CA VAL A 215 13.52 11.04 -6.09
C VAL A 215 13.72 10.75 -7.58
N HIS A 216 14.95 10.91 -8.07
CA HIS A 216 15.34 10.66 -9.46
C HIS A 216 16.84 10.34 -9.59
N GLU A 217 17.29 10.08 -10.82
CA GLU A 217 18.68 9.70 -11.14
C GLU A 217 19.75 10.69 -10.63
N ARG A 218 19.44 12.00 -10.58
CA ARG A 218 20.42 13.02 -10.17
C ARG A 218 20.44 13.25 -8.65
N GLY A 219 19.54 12.64 -7.90
CA GLY A 219 19.45 12.78 -6.46
C GLY A 219 18.03 12.98 -5.95
N VAL A 220 17.94 13.73 -4.85
CA VAL A 220 16.71 13.96 -4.09
C VAL A 220 16.41 15.45 -4.09
N GLU A 221 15.22 15.81 -4.54
CA GLU A 221 14.72 17.18 -4.58
C GLU A 221 13.51 17.33 -3.63
N ILE A 222 13.28 18.53 -3.11
CA ILE A 222 12.09 18.81 -2.30
C ILE A 222 10.90 19.03 -3.24
N ASP A 223 9.75 18.44 -2.93
CA ASP A 223 8.50 18.67 -3.68
C ASP A 223 8.23 20.18 -3.81
N PRO A 224 8.13 20.74 -5.03
CA PRO A 224 7.87 22.16 -5.25
C PRO A 224 6.65 22.68 -4.48
N LYS A 225 5.61 21.85 -4.31
CA LYS A 225 4.41 22.20 -3.53
C LYS A 225 4.70 22.41 -2.05
N LYS A 226 5.72 21.76 -1.50
CA LYS A 226 6.17 21.97 -0.12
C LYS A 226 6.96 23.27 -0.02
N ILE A 227 7.77 23.60 -1.03
CA ILE A 227 8.49 24.87 -1.13
C ILE A 227 7.51 26.04 -1.18
N GLU A 228 6.50 25.99 -2.06
CA GLU A 228 5.47 27.04 -2.18
C GLU A 228 4.78 27.32 -0.82
N LYS A 229 4.40 26.26 -0.08
CA LYS A 229 3.79 26.41 1.25
C LYS A 229 4.72 27.06 2.28
N ILE A 230 6.03 26.88 2.15
CA ILE A 230 7.02 27.54 3.00
C ILE A 230 7.21 28.99 2.56
N CYS A 231 7.20 29.28 1.25
CA CYS A 231 7.28 30.64 0.74
C CYS A 231 6.04 31.48 1.11
N ASP A 232 4.85 30.89 1.09
CA ASP A 232 3.59 31.51 1.50
C ASP A 232 3.40 31.56 3.03
N PHE A 233 4.42 31.19 3.79
CA PHE A 233 4.35 31.05 5.23
C PHE A 233 4.19 32.42 5.92
N LYS A 234 2.98 32.70 6.42
CA LYS A 234 2.74 33.83 7.33
C LYS A 234 3.17 33.50 8.75
N ALA A 235 3.95 34.39 9.37
CA ALA A 235 4.41 34.23 10.74
C ALA A 235 3.23 33.95 11.71
N PRO A 236 3.28 32.86 12.50
CA PRO A 236 2.22 32.53 13.43
C PRO A 236 2.13 33.56 14.55
N THR A 237 0.90 33.99 14.87
CA THR A 237 0.63 35.02 15.87
C THR A 237 0.37 34.46 17.28
N CYS A 238 0.22 33.14 17.45
CA CYS A 238 0.00 32.53 18.75
C CYS A 238 0.56 31.11 18.90
N LYS A 239 0.83 30.70 20.16
CA LYS A 239 1.52 29.46 20.52
C LYS A 239 0.89 28.16 19.98
N PRO A 240 -0.45 27.96 19.96
CA PRO A 240 -1.04 26.74 19.40
C PRO A 240 -0.78 26.59 17.90
N ILE A 241 -0.81 27.71 17.17
CA ILE A 241 -0.52 27.76 15.73
C ILE A 241 0.97 27.50 15.50
N LEU A 242 1.85 28.00 16.39
CA LEU A 242 3.28 27.72 16.36
C LEU A 242 3.59 26.23 16.59
N SER A 243 3.03 25.62 17.64
CA SER A 243 3.24 24.20 17.98
C SER A 243 2.72 23.25 16.90
N GLY A 244 1.57 23.56 16.28
CA GLY A 244 1.05 22.77 15.15
C GLY A 244 1.82 22.95 13.83
N ARG A 245 2.70 23.96 13.73
CA ARG A 245 3.50 24.27 12.53
C ARG A 245 4.94 23.78 12.60
N ILE A 246 5.56 23.74 13.78
CA ILE A 246 6.94 23.24 13.95
C ILE A 246 7.05 21.72 13.71
N GLY A 247 5.95 20.99 13.84
CA GLY A 247 5.91 19.53 13.65
C GLY A 247 5.46 19.01 12.27
N LYS A 248 5.38 19.86 11.23
CA LYS A 248 4.95 19.51 9.86
C LYS A 248 6.04 19.79 8.84
#